data_AF-A0A7V8E696-F1
#
_entry.id   AF-A0A7V8E696-F1
#
_cell.length_a   1.000
_cell.length_b   1.000
_cell.length_c   1.000
_cell.angle_alpha   90.00
_cell.angle_beta   90.00
_cell.angle_gamma   90.00
#
_symmetry.space_group_name_H-M   'P 1'
#
loop_
_entity.id
_entity.type
_entity.pdbx_description
1 polymer ?
#
loop_
_entity_poly.entity_id
_entity_poly.type
_entity_poly.pdbx_seq_one_letter_code
_entity_poly.pdbx_strand_id
1 'polypeptide(L)'
;MGTDTYPRQDVRALLGSFVSVKVFLNRTDFDKSLAKSWNVEANPCFLVFDPAGNELLRFTGKPDPAQFVTKVTDPVLSAMREADKKADRAALADKATLLADFFPRVAAGQEAAKLLEDRKADKALGEACATVRAGRKRSLAYKQAGLLMQRNRMTEYEAALKKIVAEWPGTREAGLATEDLKQFETTPR
;
A
#
# COMPACT_ATOMS: atom_id res chain seq x y z
N MET A 1 -16.52 22.55 -22.39
CA MET A 1 -16.39 21.62 -21.26
C MET A 1 -16.51 20.21 -21.80
N GLY A 2 -15.44 19.42 -21.74
CA GLY A 2 -15.45 18.05 -22.26
C GLY A 2 -16.31 17.16 -21.38
N THR A 3 -17.23 16.40 -21.99
CA THR A 3 -17.93 15.32 -21.31
C THR A 3 -16.92 14.25 -20.90
N ASP A 4 -16.67 14.14 -19.60
CA ASP A 4 -15.77 13.12 -19.06
C ASP A 4 -16.28 11.73 -19.48
N THR A 5 -15.38 10.94 -20.09
CA THR A 5 -15.75 9.62 -20.65
C THR A 5 -16.14 8.63 -19.54
N TYR A 6 -15.72 8.91 -18.30
CA TYR A 6 -16.10 8.21 -17.08
C TYR A 6 -16.39 9.20 -15.95
N PRO A 7 -17.66 9.39 -15.54
CA PRO A 7 -18.01 10.33 -14.46
C PRO A 7 -17.70 9.80 -13.06
N ARG A 8 -17.31 8.52 -12.91
CA ARG A 8 -17.01 7.94 -11.60
C ARG A 8 -15.64 8.41 -11.09
N GLN A 9 -15.59 8.72 -9.79
CA GLN A 9 -14.42 9.26 -9.11
C GLN A 9 -13.24 8.27 -9.05
N ASP A 10 -13.53 6.97 -8.98
CA ASP A 10 -12.53 5.88 -8.97
C ASP A 10 -11.75 5.81 -10.29
N VAL A 11 -12.43 5.84 -11.44
CA VAL A 11 -11.79 5.88 -12.76
C VAL A 11 -11.02 7.17 -12.95
N ARG A 12 -11.56 8.31 -12.51
CA ARG A 12 -10.85 9.60 -12.60
C ARG A 12 -9.58 9.61 -11.75
N ALA A 13 -9.66 9.05 -10.56
CA ALA A 13 -8.51 8.87 -9.67
C ALA A 13 -7.44 8.00 -10.33
N LEU A 14 -7.84 6.88 -10.93
CA LEU A 14 -6.95 5.99 -11.67
C LEU A 14 -6.29 6.68 -12.86
N LEU A 15 -7.09 7.35 -13.72
CA LEU A 15 -6.60 8.05 -14.90
C LEU A 15 -5.68 9.23 -14.56
N GLY A 16 -5.81 9.82 -13.37
CA GLY A 16 -4.91 10.87 -12.88
C GLY A 16 -3.46 10.42 -12.73
N SER A 17 -3.22 9.10 -12.68
CA SER A 17 -1.88 8.51 -12.62
C SER A 17 -1.28 8.22 -13.99
N PHE A 18 -2.01 8.53 -15.07
CA PHE A 18 -1.58 8.32 -16.45
C PHE A 18 -1.54 9.65 -17.21
N VAL A 19 -0.69 9.71 -18.22
CA VAL A 19 -0.79 10.75 -19.26
C VAL A 19 -1.90 10.32 -20.22
N SER A 20 -3.05 10.99 -20.14
CA SER A 20 -4.22 10.68 -20.97
C SER A 20 -4.20 11.49 -22.27
N VAL A 21 -4.11 10.81 -23.41
CA VAL A 21 -4.18 11.44 -24.75
C VAL A 21 -5.46 10.98 -25.45
N LYS A 22 -6.30 11.94 -25.86
CA LYS A 22 -7.51 11.67 -26.64
C LYS A 22 -7.24 11.91 -28.12
N VAL A 23 -7.31 10.86 -28.91
CA VAL A 23 -7.10 10.91 -30.37
C VAL A 23 -8.43 10.67 -31.07
N PHE A 24 -8.75 11.52 -32.07
CA PHE A 24 -9.94 11.36 -32.89
C PHE A 24 -9.55 10.76 -34.24
N LEU A 25 -9.86 9.48 -34.47
CA LEU A 25 -9.33 8.73 -35.62
C LEU A 25 -10.05 8.96 -36.96
N ASN A 26 -10.82 10.05 -37.10
CA ASN A 26 -11.74 10.23 -38.23
C ASN A 26 -11.64 11.59 -38.96
N ARG A 27 -10.58 12.38 -38.74
CA ARG A 27 -10.51 13.75 -39.28
C ARG A 27 -9.56 13.91 -40.46
N THR A 28 -8.48 13.14 -40.52
CA THR A 28 -7.41 13.29 -41.51
C THR A 28 -6.91 11.93 -42.01
N ASP A 29 -6.12 11.93 -43.09
CA ASP A 29 -5.50 10.68 -43.57
C ASP A 29 -4.40 10.18 -42.62
N PHE A 30 -3.79 11.07 -41.83
CA PHE A 30 -2.92 10.70 -40.71
C PHE A 30 -3.68 9.91 -39.63
N ASP A 31 -4.92 10.29 -39.34
CA ASP A 31 -5.74 9.59 -38.35
C ASP A 31 -6.10 8.16 -38.81
N LYS A 32 -6.36 7.98 -40.11
CA LYS A 32 -6.62 6.66 -40.70
C LYS A 32 -5.38 5.78 -40.71
N SER A 33 -4.21 6.34 -41.00
CA SER A 33 -2.94 5.59 -40.95
C SER A 33 -2.59 5.19 -39.53
N LEU A 34 -2.85 6.06 -38.56
CA LEU A 34 -2.66 5.80 -37.13
C LEU A 34 -3.60 4.71 -36.61
N ALA A 35 -4.89 4.74 -37.01
CA ALA A 35 -5.85 3.69 -36.69
C ALA A 35 -5.37 2.32 -37.21
N LYS A 36 -4.82 2.30 -38.42
CA LYS A 36 -4.25 1.09 -39.03
C LYS A 36 -2.98 0.62 -38.31
N SER A 37 -2.07 1.53 -37.96
CA SER A 37 -0.82 1.16 -37.27
C SER A 37 -1.07 0.60 -35.86
N TRP A 38 -2.09 1.11 -35.17
CA TRP A 38 -2.49 0.63 -33.85
C TRP A 38 -3.54 -0.48 -33.90
N ASN A 39 -3.88 -0.99 -35.09
CA ASN A 39 -4.90 -2.02 -35.30
C ASN A 39 -6.22 -1.72 -34.56
N VAL A 40 -6.74 -0.49 -34.67
CA VAL A 40 -7.99 -0.08 -34.02
C VAL A 40 -9.17 -0.50 -34.90
N GLU A 41 -9.87 -1.55 -34.48
CA GLU A 41 -10.98 -2.14 -35.23
C GLU A 41 -12.35 -1.51 -34.91
N ALA A 42 -12.52 -0.98 -33.69
CA ALA A 42 -13.77 -0.38 -33.25
C ALA A 42 -13.55 0.77 -32.26
N ASN A 43 -14.48 1.74 -32.28
CA ASN A 43 -14.49 2.87 -31.36
C ASN A 43 -15.62 2.72 -30.30
N PRO A 44 -15.44 3.23 -29.06
CA PRO A 44 -14.18 3.76 -28.52
C PRO A 44 -13.15 2.64 -28.30
N CYS A 45 -11.86 2.98 -28.35
CA CYS A 45 -10.78 2.05 -28.01
C CYS A 45 -9.84 2.72 -27.00
N PHE A 46 -9.45 1.99 -25.96
CA PHE A 46 -8.47 2.44 -24.98
C PHE A 46 -7.20 1.60 -25.12
N LEU A 47 -6.08 2.28 -25.24
CA LEU A 47 -4.75 1.68 -25.29
C LEU A 47 -3.94 2.23 -24.12
N VAL A 48 -3.25 1.33 -23.42
CA VAL A 48 -2.32 1.67 -22.35
C VAL A 48 -0.94 1.26 -22.80
N PHE A 49 -0.01 2.20 -22.78
CA PHE A 49 1.38 1.97 -23.16
C PHE A 49 2.29 2.13 -21.94
N ASP A 50 3.42 1.44 -21.95
CA ASP A 50 4.54 1.74 -21.06
C ASP A 50 5.31 2.99 -21.55
N PRO A 51 6.23 3.54 -20.73
CA PRO A 51 7.05 4.68 -21.15
C PRO A 51 8.00 4.39 -22.32
N ALA A 52 8.26 3.13 -22.64
CA ALA A 52 9.07 2.70 -23.78
C ALA A 52 8.24 2.58 -25.08
N GLY A 53 6.92 2.76 -25.01
CA GLY A 53 6.01 2.68 -26.15
C GLY A 53 5.46 1.28 -26.43
N ASN A 54 5.68 0.30 -25.55
CA ASN A 54 5.08 -1.03 -25.68
C ASN A 54 3.62 -1.00 -25.21
N GLU A 55 2.73 -1.62 -25.97
CA GLU A 55 1.32 -1.77 -25.58
C GLU A 55 1.20 -2.78 -24.43
N LEU A 56 0.63 -2.32 -23.31
CA LEU A 56 0.38 -3.14 -22.13
C LEU A 56 -1.04 -3.68 -22.09
N LEU A 57 -2.04 -2.84 -22.40
CA LEU A 57 -3.44 -3.19 -22.32
C LEU A 57 -4.23 -2.55 -23.46
N ARG A 58 -5.26 -3.27 -23.91
CA ARG A 58 -6.22 -2.82 -24.90
C ARG A 58 -7.64 -3.12 -24.44
N PHE A 59 -8.51 -2.13 -24.63
CA PHE A 59 -9.96 -2.29 -24.46
C PHE A 59 -10.65 -1.86 -25.75
N THR A 60 -11.32 -2.80 -26.39
CA THR A 60 -12.20 -2.53 -27.53
C THR A 60 -13.60 -2.23 -27.00
N GLY A 61 -14.15 -1.08 -27.35
CA GLY A 61 -15.42 -0.58 -26.81
C GLY A 61 -15.26 0.19 -25.50
N LYS A 62 -16.39 0.45 -24.85
CA LYS A 62 -16.44 1.14 -23.54
C LYS A 62 -16.51 0.09 -22.43
N PRO A 63 -15.39 -0.28 -21.78
CA PRO A 63 -15.43 -1.21 -20.67
C PRO A 63 -16.26 -0.62 -19.53
N ASP A 64 -16.89 -1.51 -18.75
CA ASP A 64 -17.49 -1.12 -17.49
C ASP A 64 -16.41 -0.48 -16.59
N PRO A 65 -16.71 0.62 -15.87
CA PRO A 65 -15.76 1.32 -15.01
C PRO A 65 -15.01 0.39 -14.05
N ALA A 66 -15.70 -0.56 -13.42
CA ALA A 66 -15.07 -1.47 -12.45
C ALA A 66 -14.17 -2.49 -13.17
N GLN A 67 -14.56 -2.94 -14.36
CA GLN A 67 -13.72 -3.80 -15.20
C GLN A 67 -12.46 -3.07 -15.67
N PHE A 68 -12.57 -1.80 -16.04
CA PHE A 68 -11.44 -0.97 -16.43
C PHE A 68 -10.43 -0.83 -15.28
N VAL A 69 -10.90 -0.42 -14.09
CA VAL A 69 -10.05 -0.29 -12.91
C VAL A 69 -9.38 -1.61 -12.55
N THR A 70 -10.16 -2.71 -12.55
CA THR A 70 -9.63 -4.05 -12.27
C THR A 70 -8.53 -4.41 -13.26
N LYS A 71 -8.79 -4.36 -14.57
CA LYS A 71 -7.80 -4.78 -15.58
C LYS A 71 -6.52 -3.95 -15.57
N VAL A 72 -6.60 -2.66 -15.25
CA VAL A 72 -5.41 -1.79 -15.17
C VAL A 72 -4.59 -2.07 -13.92
N THR A 73 -5.23 -2.41 -12.79
CA THR A 73 -4.56 -2.62 -11.50
C THR A 73 -4.14 -4.07 -11.26
N ASP A 74 -4.80 -5.03 -11.89
CA ASP A 74 -4.61 -6.47 -11.68
C ASP A 74 -3.17 -6.96 -11.92
N PRO A 75 -2.42 -6.49 -12.94
CA PRO A 75 -1.02 -6.91 -13.10
C PRO A 75 -0.13 -6.58 -11.89
N VAL A 76 -0.38 -5.45 -11.23
CA VAL A 76 0.38 -5.06 -10.04
C VAL A 76 -0.12 -5.82 -8.81
N LEU A 77 -1.43 -6.03 -8.69
CA LEU A 77 -2.04 -6.78 -7.60
C LEU A 77 -1.67 -8.26 -7.61
N SER A 78 -1.69 -8.90 -8.78
CA SER A 78 -1.27 -10.28 -8.95
C SER A 78 0.21 -10.46 -8.61
N ALA A 79 1.08 -9.57 -9.09
CA ALA A 79 2.50 -9.58 -8.72
C ALA A 79 2.71 -9.40 -7.21
N MET A 80 1.92 -8.53 -6.56
CA MET A 80 1.96 -8.34 -5.10
C MET A 80 1.53 -9.62 -4.36
N ARG A 81 0.43 -10.26 -4.78
CA ARG A 81 -0.05 -11.53 -4.19
C ARG A 81 0.95 -12.66 -4.35
N GLU A 82 1.62 -12.77 -5.50
CA GLU A 82 2.64 -13.79 -5.72
C GLU A 82 3.89 -13.54 -4.87
N ALA A 83 4.29 -12.28 -4.67
CA ALA A 83 5.37 -11.94 -3.75
C ALA A 83 5.02 -12.30 -2.30
N ASP A 84 3.77 -12.03 -1.88
CA ASP A 84 3.27 -12.39 -0.55
C ASP A 84 3.26 -13.91 -0.32
N LYS A 85 2.75 -14.69 -1.28
CA LYS A 85 2.77 -16.16 -1.23
C LYS A 85 4.18 -16.73 -1.11
N LYS A 86 5.16 -16.12 -1.78
CA LYS A 86 6.57 -16.54 -1.72
C LYS A 86 7.28 -16.06 -0.46
N ALA A 87 6.60 -15.31 0.40
CA ALA A 87 7.19 -14.57 1.52
C ALA A 87 8.38 -13.69 1.08
N ASP A 88 8.39 -13.25 -0.19
CA ASP A 88 9.41 -12.35 -0.72
C ASP A 88 9.11 -10.94 -0.24
N ARG A 89 9.66 -10.65 0.93
CA ARG A 89 9.44 -9.41 1.65
C ARG A 89 9.91 -8.19 0.88
N ALA A 90 10.94 -8.30 0.04
CA ALA A 90 11.47 -7.20 -0.74
C ALA A 90 10.53 -6.92 -1.92
N ALA A 91 10.23 -7.95 -2.72
CA ALA A 91 9.32 -7.81 -3.85
C ALA A 91 7.92 -7.32 -3.40
N LEU A 92 7.41 -7.80 -2.26
CA LEU A 92 6.14 -7.35 -1.72
C LEU A 92 6.15 -5.86 -1.38
N ALA A 93 7.24 -5.36 -0.79
CA ALA A 93 7.37 -3.94 -0.45
C ALA A 93 7.45 -3.07 -1.71
N ASP A 94 8.21 -3.50 -2.71
CA ASP A 94 8.35 -2.78 -3.97
C ASP A 94 7.01 -2.69 -4.71
N LYS A 95 6.26 -3.80 -4.79
CA LYS A 95 4.94 -3.83 -5.44
C LYS A 95 3.89 -3.05 -4.66
N ALA A 96 3.91 -3.11 -3.32
CA ALA A 96 3.01 -2.29 -2.50
C ALA A 96 3.32 -0.79 -2.65
N THR A 97 4.59 -0.42 -2.77
CA THR A 97 5.01 0.98 -3.01
C THR A 97 4.52 1.47 -4.36
N LEU A 98 4.69 0.68 -5.41
CA LEU A 98 4.12 0.99 -6.73
C LEU A 98 2.60 1.17 -6.65
N LEU A 99 1.88 0.30 -5.93
CA LEU A 99 0.42 0.46 -5.78
C LEU A 99 0.04 1.73 -5.03
N ALA A 100 0.74 2.05 -3.94
CA ALA A 100 0.46 3.22 -3.12
C ALA A 100 0.77 4.53 -3.86
N ASP A 101 1.91 4.59 -4.57
CA ASP A 101 2.37 5.79 -5.26
C ASP A 101 1.57 6.06 -6.54
N PHE A 102 1.34 5.01 -7.34
CA PHE A 102 0.63 5.15 -8.60
C PHE A 102 -0.88 5.07 -8.44
N PHE A 103 -1.43 4.49 -7.37
CA PHE A 103 -2.89 4.36 -7.20
C PHE A 103 -3.38 4.79 -5.80
N PRO A 104 -2.97 5.94 -5.25
CA PRO A 104 -3.23 6.33 -3.86
C PRO A 104 -4.71 6.50 -3.51
N ARG A 105 -5.55 6.64 -4.54
CA ARG A 105 -7.00 6.91 -4.42
C ARG A 105 -7.86 5.71 -4.80
N VAL A 106 -7.25 4.59 -5.19
CA VAL A 106 -7.94 3.32 -5.43
C VAL A 106 -7.85 2.49 -4.15
N ALA A 107 -8.91 1.75 -3.81
CA ALA A 107 -8.94 0.92 -2.59
C ALA A 107 -7.70 0.04 -2.44
N ALA A 108 -7.26 -0.59 -3.53
CA ALA A 108 -6.06 -1.40 -3.58
C ALA A 108 -4.76 -0.64 -3.21
N GLY A 109 -4.61 0.61 -3.65
CA GLY A 109 -3.46 1.43 -3.28
C GLY A 109 -3.53 1.92 -1.84
N GLN A 110 -4.72 2.17 -1.32
CA GLN A 110 -4.93 2.50 0.10
C GLN A 110 -4.59 1.32 1.02
N GLU A 111 -5.00 0.11 0.65
CA GLU A 111 -4.63 -1.12 1.34
C GLU A 111 -3.11 -1.36 1.30
N ALA A 112 -2.48 -1.15 0.14
CA ALA A 112 -1.03 -1.26 0.00
C ALA A 112 -0.28 -0.23 0.86
N ALA A 113 -0.76 1.01 0.91
CA ALA A 113 -0.19 2.05 1.77
C ALA A 113 -0.28 1.68 3.25
N LYS A 114 -1.42 1.14 3.69
CA LYS A 114 -1.59 0.65 5.07
C LYS A 114 -0.61 -0.48 5.38
N LEU A 115 -0.45 -1.43 4.46
CA LEU A 115 0.50 -2.54 4.60
C LEU A 115 1.95 -2.04 4.73
N LEU A 116 2.33 -1.00 3.98
CA LEU A 116 3.66 -0.38 4.11
C LEU A 116 3.85 0.31 5.47
N GLU A 117 2.86 1.02 5.97
CA GLU A 117 2.92 1.66 7.29
C GLU A 117 3.01 0.66 8.43
N ASP A 118 2.25 -0.45 8.34
CA ASP A 118 2.34 -1.54 9.31
C ASP A 118 3.75 -2.16 9.30
N ARG A 119 4.36 -2.35 8.12
CA ARG A 119 5.71 -2.89 7.99
C ARG A 119 6.82 -1.93 8.43
N LYS A 120 6.69 -0.63 8.16
CA LYS A 120 7.64 0.38 8.69
C LYS A 120 7.67 0.34 10.21
N ALA A 121 6.50 0.23 10.83
CA ALA A 121 6.39 0.12 12.27
C ALA A 121 6.92 -1.21 12.82
N ASP A 122 6.71 -2.35 12.12
CA ASP A 122 7.31 -3.63 12.51
C ASP A 122 8.84 -3.62 12.41
N LYS A 123 9.39 -2.99 11.37
CA LYS A 123 10.84 -2.78 11.23
C LYS A 123 11.38 -1.91 12.37
N ALA A 124 10.69 -0.80 12.69
CA ALA A 124 11.04 0.05 13.83
C ALA A 124 10.97 -0.70 15.16
N LEU A 125 9.96 -1.58 15.33
CA LEU A 125 9.82 -2.44 16.50
C LEU A 125 10.98 -3.44 16.59
N GLY A 126 11.37 -4.06 15.47
CA GLY A 126 12.48 -5.02 15.40
C GLY A 126 13.85 -4.40 15.66
N GLU A 127 14.16 -3.28 15.01
CA GLU A 127 15.40 -2.52 15.22
C GLU A 127 15.51 -2.05 16.67
N ALA A 128 14.40 -1.61 17.25
CA ALA A 128 14.43 -1.18 18.63
C ALA A 128 14.45 -2.33 19.63
N CYS A 129 13.80 -3.47 19.36
CA CYS A 129 14.02 -4.72 20.12
C CYS A 129 15.49 -5.14 20.09
N ALA A 130 16.17 -5.00 18.94
CA ALA A 130 17.60 -5.24 18.83
C ALA A 130 18.44 -4.22 19.62
N THR A 131 18.01 -2.95 19.65
CA THR A 131 18.67 -1.87 20.41
C THR A 131 18.49 -2.03 21.93
N VAL A 132 17.33 -2.55 22.34
CA VAL A 132 17.00 -2.96 23.71
C VAL A 132 17.84 -4.15 24.13
N ARG A 133 17.94 -5.20 23.29
CA ARG A 133 18.86 -6.33 23.49
C ARG A 133 20.33 -5.88 23.55
N ALA A 134 20.69 -4.82 22.83
CA ALA A 134 22.03 -4.21 22.87
C ALA A 134 22.24 -3.25 24.05
N GLY A 135 21.24 -3.06 24.94
CA GLY A 135 21.34 -2.29 26.18
C GLY A 135 21.38 -0.77 26.02
N ARG A 136 21.06 -0.19 24.84
CA ARG A 136 21.43 1.21 24.56
C ARG A 136 20.38 2.29 24.81
N LYS A 137 19.05 2.02 24.89
CA LYS A 137 18.05 3.08 25.20
C LYS A 137 16.79 2.56 25.92
N ARG A 138 16.73 2.72 27.25
CA ARG A 138 15.61 2.31 28.12
C ARG A 138 14.29 3.03 27.80
N SER A 139 14.35 4.35 27.63
CA SER A 139 13.18 5.18 27.29
C SER A 139 12.54 4.83 25.94
N LEU A 140 13.32 4.24 25.02
CA LEU A 140 12.82 3.79 23.71
C LEU A 140 11.97 2.51 23.84
N ALA A 141 12.34 1.60 24.75
CA ALA A 141 11.62 0.37 25.01
C ALA A 141 10.22 0.62 25.60
N TYR A 142 10.11 1.56 26.53
CA TYR A 142 8.82 1.92 27.12
C TYR A 142 7.90 2.63 26.11
N LYS A 143 8.45 3.50 25.25
CA LYS A 143 7.71 4.07 24.11
C LYS A 143 7.19 3.00 23.13
N GLN A 144 7.93 1.90 22.92
CA GLN A 144 7.47 0.77 22.11
C GLN A 144 6.30 0.02 22.73
N ALA A 145 6.33 -0.19 24.04
CA ALA A 145 5.24 -0.83 24.74
C ALA A 145 3.95 -0.02 24.51
N GLY A 146 4.01 1.32 24.64
CA GLY A 146 2.90 2.20 24.29
C GLY A 146 2.39 2.08 22.85
N LEU A 147 3.26 1.81 21.86
CA LEU A 147 2.85 1.58 20.47
C LEU A 147 2.09 0.25 20.29
N LEU A 148 2.43 -0.79 21.05
CA LEU A 148 1.69 -2.06 21.04
C LEU A 148 0.28 -1.88 21.64
N MET A 149 0.16 -1.08 22.69
CA MET A 149 -1.13 -0.69 23.29
C MET A 149 -2.00 0.07 22.28
N GLN A 150 -1.46 1.06 21.58
CA GLN A 150 -2.18 1.83 20.55
C GLN A 150 -2.71 0.95 19.39
N ARG A 151 -2.11 -0.22 19.18
CA ARG A 151 -2.47 -1.18 18.12
C ARG A 151 -3.37 -2.32 18.62
N ASN A 152 -3.92 -2.22 19.82
CA ASN A 152 -4.72 -3.28 20.47
C ASN A 152 -3.99 -4.65 20.57
N ARG A 153 -2.65 -4.66 20.55
CA ARG A 153 -1.84 -5.89 20.73
C ARG A 153 -1.54 -6.11 22.20
N MET A 154 -2.58 -6.23 23.01
CA MET A 154 -2.48 -6.15 24.48
C MET A 154 -1.65 -7.26 25.11
N THR A 155 -1.66 -8.47 24.55
CA THR A 155 -0.82 -9.59 25.01
C THR A 155 0.67 -9.34 24.82
N GLU A 156 1.03 -8.74 23.68
CA GLU A 156 2.43 -8.39 23.39
C GLU A 156 2.89 -7.17 24.16
N TYR A 157 1.99 -6.21 24.39
CA TYR A 157 2.24 -5.08 25.26
C TYR A 157 2.55 -5.55 26.69
N GLU A 158 1.72 -6.43 27.26
CA GLU A 158 1.94 -7.00 28.60
C GLU A 158 3.28 -7.76 28.69
N ALA A 159 3.61 -8.56 27.67
CA ALA A 159 4.88 -9.28 27.61
C ALA A 159 6.09 -8.31 27.54
N ALA A 160 5.97 -7.23 26.77
CA ALA A 160 7.00 -6.20 26.68
C ALA A 160 7.22 -5.47 28.01
N LEU A 161 6.15 -5.11 28.72
CA LEU A 161 6.23 -4.49 30.04
C LEU A 161 6.91 -5.41 31.06
N LYS A 162 6.50 -6.69 31.13
CA LYS A 162 7.12 -7.69 32.03
C LYS A 162 8.62 -7.82 31.79
N LYS A 163 9.03 -7.78 30.52
CA LYS A 163 10.43 -7.83 30.13
C LYS A 163 11.20 -6.58 30.58
N ILE A 164 10.63 -5.38 30.41
CA ILE A 164 11.24 -4.12 30.87
C ILE A 164 11.50 -4.15 32.38
N VAL A 165 10.53 -4.64 33.16
CA VAL A 165 10.67 -4.77 34.62
C VAL A 165 11.75 -5.78 35.00
N ALA A 166 11.81 -6.92 34.32
CA ALA A 166 12.78 -7.98 34.60
C ALA A 166 14.22 -7.59 34.22
N GLU A 167 14.42 -6.92 33.08
CA GLU A 167 15.76 -6.59 32.57
C GLU A 167 16.35 -5.33 33.23
N TRP A 168 15.53 -4.37 33.66
CA TRP A 168 16.00 -3.08 34.22
C TRP A 168 15.33 -2.69 35.54
N PRO A 169 15.44 -3.52 36.58
CA PRO A 169 14.85 -3.22 37.88
C PRO A 169 15.37 -1.90 38.46
N GLY A 170 14.50 -1.15 39.14
CA GLY A 170 14.84 0.12 39.80
C GLY A 170 14.99 1.34 38.88
N THR A 171 14.73 1.19 37.58
CA THR A 171 14.74 2.33 36.63
C THR A 171 13.38 3.02 36.57
N ARG A 172 13.35 4.28 36.10
CA ARG A 172 12.10 5.04 35.90
C ARG A 172 11.16 4.29 34.95
N GLU A 173 11.69 3.72 33.87
CA GLU A 173 10.93 2.96 32.89
C GLU A 173 10.36 1.66 33.46
N ALA A 174 11.08 0.97 34.34
CA ALA A 174 10.54 -0.18 35.07
C ALA A 174 9.45 0.23 36.08
N GLY A 175 9.58 1.39 36.71
CA GLY A 175 8.53 1.97 37.56
C GLY A 175 7.24 2.20 36.78
N LEU A 176 7.34 2.90 35.65
CA LEU A 176 6.20 3.15 34.76
C LEU A 176 5.59 1.84 34.21
N ALA A 177 6.43 0.90 33.79
CA ALA A 177 5.96 -0.41 33.31
C ALA A 177 5.25 -1.23 34.40
N THR A 178 5.68 -1.11 35.65
CA THR A 178 5.02 -1.77 36.79
C THR A 178 3.66 -1.13 37.08
N GLU A 179 3.53 0.19 36.96
CA GLU A 179 2.24 0.88 37.12
C GLU A 179 1.25 0.47 36.03
N ASP A 180 1.70 0.40 34.77
CA ASP A 180 0.84 -0.05 33.67
C ASP A 180 0.43 -1.52 33.83
N LEU A 181 1.34 -2.40 34.26
CA LEU A 181 1.02 -3.82 34.51
C LEU A 181 -0.05 -4.01 35.60
N LYS A 182 -0.09 -3.14 36.63
CA LYS A 182 -1.14 -3.19 37.66
C LYS A 182 -2.53 -2.94 37.07
N GLN A 183 -2.64 -2.11 36.03
CA GLN A 183 -3.93 -1.85 35.35
C GLN A 183 -4.47 -3.10 34.64
N PHE A 184 -3.59 -4.01 34.21
CA PHE A 184 -3.98 -5.31 33.64
C PHE A 184 -4.51 -6.29 34.69
N GLU A 185 -4.02 -6.21 35.93
CA GLU A 185 -4.47 -7.09 37.02
C GLU A 185 -5.85 -6.68 37.54
N THR A 186 -6.21 -5.41 37.42
CA THR A 186 -7.51 -4.87 37.86
C THR A 186 -8.63 -4.99 36.82
N THR A 187 -8.30 -5.33 35.58
CA THR A 187 -9.29 -5.43 34.50
C THR A 187 -9.60 -6.92 34.26
N PRO A 188 -10.82 -7.40 34.55
CA PRO A 188 -11.17 -8.80 34.32
C PRO A 188 -11.10 -9.11 32.81
N ARG A 189 -10.38 -10.18 32.47
CA ARG A 189 -10.20 -10.69 31.10
C ARG A 189 -11.46 -11.40 30.60
#